data_AF-F4BWZ4-F1
#
_entry.id   AF-F4BWZ4-F1
#
_cell.length_a   1.000
_cell.length_b   1.000
_cell.length_c   1.000
_cell.angle_alpha   90.00
_cell.angle_beta   90.00
_cell.angle_gamma   90.00
#
_symmetry.space_group_name_H-M   'P 1'
#
loop_
_entity.id
_entity.type
_entity.pdbx_description
1 polymer ?
#
loop_
_entity_poly.entity_id
_entity_poly.type
_entity_poly.pdbx_seq_one_letter_code
_entity_poly.pdbx_strand_id
1 'polypeptide(L)'
;MTEEKQAHNRDKKDAVRKLLIEYARALAPSLNIYQWPVETARWHELVFCLLFRIGQPQIQADRARAMTQMLADLNLLEISSLAGAMAEKGNNLEHPDMILMHTLLERMGMTPDQSQDATLTIAQAARVLAERHNGKVQRCLRQYGQQILNHLSEQFSFDRIPSDQARLALAHWLQNTTNMPIELAEPDVIEFCQRAGITLEEMTEVADEIDLNLALLDDIIVNSLVSFGFEEPKDEWRRKGM
;
A
#
# COMPACT_ATOMS: atom_id res chain seq x y z
N MET A 1 -24.28 11.16 12.33
CA MET A 1 -23.33 10.74 13.38
C MET A 1 -22.96 11.96 14.18
N THR A 2 -23.01 11.90 15.52
CA THR A 2 -22.63 13.00 16.41
C THR A 2 -21.10 13.14 16.50
N GLU A 3 -20.59 14.35 16.69
CA GLU A 3 -19.14 14.67 16.75
C GLU A 3 -18.39 13.79 17.78
N GLU A 4 -19.02 13.46 18.91
CA GLU A 4 -18.46 12.56 19.93
C GLU A 4 -18.23 11.13 19.42
N LYS A 5 -19.11 10.60 18.56
CA LYS A 5 -18.93 9.27 17.97
C LYS A 5 -17.79 9.25 16.95
N GLN A 6 -17.58 10.37 16.25
CA GLN A 6 -16.46 10.51 15.31
C GLN A 6 -15.12 10.63 16.04
N ALA A 7 -15.07 11.41 17.13
CA ALA A 7 -13.89 11.49 17.99
C ALA A 7 -13.52 10.13 18.57
N HIS A 8 -14.49 9.43 19.17
CA HIS A 8 -14.26 8.11 19.76
C HIS A 8 -13.76 7.07 18.74
N ASN A 9 -14.24 7.12 17.49
CA ASN A 9 -13.79 6.19 16.46
C ASN A 9 -12.34 6.49 16.02
N ARG A 10 -12.00 7.78 15.90
CA ARG A 10 -10.63 8.21 15.57
C ARG A 10 -9.63 7.70 16.59
N ASP A 11 -9.99 7.77 17.87
CA ASP A 11 -9.13 7.35 18.97
C ASP A 11 -8.82 5.85 18.94
N LYS A 12 -9.82 5.03 18.57
CA LYS A 12 -9.64 3.58 18.39
C LYS A 12 -8.73 3.28 17.21
N LYS A 13 -8.97 3.91 16.05
CA LYS A 13 -8.10 3.75 14.86
C LYS A 13 -6.66 4.15 15.17
N ASP A 14 -6.47 5.23 15.94
CA ASP A 14 -5.14 5.67 16.36
C ASP A 14 -4.45 4.67 17.30
N ALA A 15 -5.20 4.04 18.22
CA ALA A 15 -4.68 3.00 19.10
C ALA A 15 -4.29 1.73 18.32
N VAL A 16 -5.14 1.28 17.39
CA VAL A 16 -4.85 0.16 16.49
C VAL A 16 -3.63 0.47 15.63
N ARG A 17 -3.51 1.68 15.10
CA ARG A 17 -2.35 2.12 14.33
C ARG A 17 -1.05 1.97 15.12
N LYS A 18 -1.02 2.46 16.37
CA LYS A 18 0.15 2.32 17.26
C LYS A 18 0.49 0.85 17.47
N LEU A 19 -0.51 0.01 17.74
CA LEU A 19 -0.31 -1.41 18.01
C LEU A 19 0.26 -2.16 16.80
N LEU A 20 -0.28 -1.91 15.60
CA LEU A 20 0.22 -2.54 14.37
C LEU A 20 1.67 -2.15 14.07
N ILE A 21 2.04 -0.89 14.32
CA ILE A 21 3.44 -0.44 14.18
C ILE A 21 4.34 -1.16 15.18
N GLU A 22 3.90 -1.35 16.42
CA GLU A 22 4.66 -2.08 17.44
C GLU A 22 4.85 -3.55 17.06
N TYR A 23 3.78 -4.23 16.61
CA TYR A 23 3.87 -5.62 16.17
C TYR A 23 4.70 -5.78 14.90
N ALA A 24 4.55 -4.90 13.91
CA ALA A 24 5.38 -4.91 12.71
C ALA A 24 6.87 -4.76 13.05
N ARG A 25 7.22 -3.91 14.02
CA ARG A 25 8.60 -3.77 14.51
C ARG A 25 9.10 -5.02 15.23
N ALA A 26 8.27 -5.62 16.09
CA ALA A 26 8.62 -6.83 16.81
C ALA A 26 8.84 -8.03 15.87
N LEU A 27 8.04 -8.10 14.80
CA LEU A 27 8.08 -9.18 13.81
C LEU A 27 9.02 -8.89 12.62
N ALA A 28 9.62 -7.70 12.55
CA ALA A 28 10.45 -7.24 11.42
C ALA A 28 11.44 -8.28 10.84
N PRO A 29 12.18 -9.07 11.65
CA PRO A 29 13.08 -10.10 11.11
C PRO A 29 12.37 -11.17 10.27
N SER A 30 11.12 -11.49 10.62
CA SER A 30 10.30 -12.49 9.94
C SER A 30 9.60 -11.94 8.70
N LEU A 31 9.52 -10.61 8.53
CA LEU A 31 8.79 -9.97 7.42
C LEU A 31 9.59 -9.96 6.11
N ASN A 32 10.87 -10.32 6.13
CA ASN A 32 11.72 -10.42 4.92
C ASN A 32 11.27 -11.50 3.92
N ILE A 33 10.28 -12.32 4.26
CA ILE A 33 9.68 -13.30 3.36
C ILE A 33 8.69 -12.66 2.37
N TYR A 34 8.19 -11.45 2.67
CA TYR A 34 7.25 -10.75 1.81
C TYR A 34 7.98 -9.95 0.75
N GLN A 35 7.55 -10.10 -0.50
CA GLN A 35 8.08 -9.29 -1.60
C GLN A 35 7.77 -7.79 -1.42
N TRP A 36 6.62 -7.48 -0.85
CA TRP A 36 6.12 -6.10 -0.66
C TRP A 36 5.70 -5.90 0.79
N PRO A 37 6.63 -5.69 1.74
CA PRO A 37 6.25 -5.45 3.13
C PRO A 37 5.55 -4.09 3.31
N VAL A 38 5.88 -3.13 2.44
CA VAL A 38 5.26 -1.81 2.35
C VAL A 38 4.72 -1.56 0.95
N GLU A 39 3.59 -0.85 0.84
CA GLU A 39 2.89 -0.66 -0.44
C GLU A 39 3.56 0.40 -1.33
N THR A 40 4.31 1.34 -0.75
CA THR A 40 5.16 2.29 -1.50
C THR A 40 6.17 1.57 -2.40
N ALA A 41 6.63 0.37 -2.01
CA ALA A 41 7.53 -0.41 -2.86
C ALA A 41 6.87 -0.86 -4.17
N ARG A 42 5.55 -1.07 -4.21
CA ARG A 42 4.82 -1.36 -5.46
C ARG A 42 4.68 -0.14 -6.35
N TRP A 43 4.55 1.04 -5.75
CA TRP A 43 4.61 2.28 -6.52
C TRP A 43 5.99 2.45 -7.16
N HIS A 44 7.07 2.20 -6.43
CA HIS A 44 8.43 2.20 -6.99
C HIS A 44 8.59 1.17 -8.12
N GLU A 45 7.98 -0.02 -7.99
CA GLU A 45 7.97 -1.01 -9.06
C GLU A 45 7.33 -0.49 -10.36
N LEU A 46 6.21 0.23 -10.26
CA LEU A 46 5.58 0.86 -11.41
C LEU A 46 6.49 1.93 -12.03
N VAL A 47 7.13 2.77 -11.22
CA VAL A 47 8.10 3.77 -11.69
C VAL A 47 9.26 3.10 -12.43
N PHE A 48 9.81 2.01 -11.89
CA PHE A 48 10.81 1.21 -12.58
C PHE A 48 10.33 0.74 -13.96
N CYS A 49 9.11 0.20 -14.05
CA CYS A 49 8.57 -0.29 -15.30
C CYS A 49 8.45 0.82 -16.36
N LEU A 50 8.05 2.02 -15.95
CA LEU A 50 7.95 3.20 -16.81
C LEU A 50 9.34 3.65 -17.29
N LEU A 51 10.30 3.80 -16.37
CA LEU A 51 11.67 4.20 -16.70
C LEU A 51 12.35 3.21 -17.64
N PHE A 52 12.20 1.91 -17.36
CA PHE A 52 12.76 0.87 -18.21
C PHE A 52 12.15 0.92 -19.61
N ARG A 53 10.83 1.10 -19.72
CA ARG A 53 10.17 1.13 -21.02
C ARG A 53 10.54 2.36 -21.86
N ILE A 54 10.58 3.54 -21.26
CA ILE A 54 10.89 4.80 -21.95
C ILE A 54 12.38 4.87 -22.32
N GLY A 55 13.24 4.37 -21.43
CA GLY A 55 14.69 4.37 -21.65
C GLY A 55 15.20 3.32 -22.64
N GLN A 56 14.35 2.44 -23.18
CA GLN A 56 14.77 1.43 -24.15
C GLN A 56 15.18 2.05 -25.50
N PRO A 57 16.22 1.48 -26.18
CA PRO A 57 17.05 0.35 -25.76
C PRO A 57 18.26 0.70 -24.88
N GLN A 58 18.52 1.98 -24.60
CA GLN A 58 19.75 2.46 -23.97
C GLN A 58 19.84 2.15 -22.47
N ILE A 59 18.69 2.14 -21.78
CA ILE A 59 18.58 1.89 -20.36
C ILE A 59 18.19 0.42 -20.14
N GLN A 60 19.11 -0.33 -19.53
CA GLN A 60 18.85 -1.71 -19.10
C GLN A 60 18.16 -1.75 -17.73
N ALA A 61 17.61 -2.92 -17.38
CA ALA A 61 16.81 -3.11 -16.17
C ALA A 61 17.55 -2.66 -14.90
N ASP A 62 18.80 -3.09 -14.69
CA ASP A 62 19.59 -2.73 -13.50
C ASP A 62 19.78 -1.21 -13.37
N ARG A 63 19.94 -0.52 -14.50
CA ARG A 63 20.06 0.94 -14.51
C ARG A 63 18.73 1.62 -14.21
N ALA A 64 17.61 1.13 -14.76
CA ALA A 64 16.28 1.62 -14.41
C ALA A 64 15.97 1.39 -12.92
N ARG A 65 16.37 0.25 -12.34
CA ARG A 65 16.27 0.00 -10.90
C ARG A 65 17.05 1.02 -10.08
N ALA A 66 18.31 1.27 -10.47
CA ALA A 66 19.13 2.28 -9.81
C ALA A 66 18.54 3.69 -9.93
N MET A 67 17.94 4.03 -11.08
CA MET A 67 17.23 5.31 -11.27
C MET A 67 16.04 5.43 -10.32
N THR A 68 15.17 4.41 -10.28
CA THR A 68 14.03 4.39 -9.35
C THR A 68 14.48 4.55 -7.90
N GLN A 69 15.51 3.80 -7.48
CA GLN A 69 16.01 3.88 -6.11
C GLN A 69 16.56 5.28 -5.80
N MET A 70 17.33 5.88 -6.72
CA MET A 70 17.85 7.23 -6.53
C MET A 70 16.73 8.27 -6.39
N LEU A 71 15.68 8.17 -7.20
CA LEU A 71 14.52 9.05 -7.09
C LEU A 71 13.75 8.84 -5.78
N ALA A 72 13.61 7.58 -5.34
CA ALA A 72 12.99 7.25 -4.05
C ALA A 72 13.79 7.80 -2.86
N ASP A 73 15.12 7.61 -2.86
CA ASP A 73 16.02 8.08 -1.80
C ASP A 73 16.01 9.61 -1.66
N LEU A 74 15.77 10.33 -2.76
CA LEU A 74 15.62 11.78 -2.79
C LEU A 74 14.18 12.26 -2.57
N ASN A 75 13.26 11.34 -2.25
CA ASN A 75 11.85 11.60 -2.02
C ASN A 75 11.12 12.25 -3.22
N LEU A 76 11.62 12.04 -4.44
CA LEU A 76 11.07 12.59 -5.69
C LEU A 76 9.92 11.77 -6.26
N LEU A 77 9.59 10.64 -5.61
CA LEU A 77 8.50 9.76 -6.00
C LEU A 77 7.26 9.92 -5.12
N GLU A 78 7.19 10.98 -4.29
CA GLU A 78 6.00 11.26 -3.49
C GLU A 78 4.78 11.55 -4.37
N ILE A 79 3.78 10.68 -4.31
CA ILE A 79 2.59 10.74 -5.18
C ILE A 79 1.87 12.07 -5.03
N SER A 80 1.76 12.58 -3.79
CA SER A 80 1.08 13.84 -3.50
C SER A 80 1.78 15.04 -4.13
N SER A 81 3.13 15.10 -4.04
CA SER A 81 3.94 16.16 -4.66
C SER A 81 3.81 16.13 -6.18
N LEU A 82 3.99 14.96 -6.78
CA LEU A 82 3.92 14.76 -8.23
C LEU A 82 2.53 15.07 -8.82
N ALA A 83 1.47 14.65 -8.12
CA ALA A 83 0.10 14.96 -8.52
C ALA A 83 -0.19 16.46 -8.42
N GLY A 84 0.31 17.13 -7.38
CA GLY A 84 0.22 18.58 -7.20
C GLY A 84 0.90 19.34 -8.34
N ALA A 85 2.13 18.97 -8.69
CA ALA A 85 2.87 19.56 -9.81
C ALA A 85 2.12 19.48 -11.16
N MET A 86 1.34 18.42 -11.37
CA MET A 86 0.54 18.23 -12.59
C MET A 86 -0.80 18.98 -12.59
N ALA A 87 -1.24 19.49 -11.44
CA ALA A 87 -2.49 20.24 -11.30
C ALA A 87 -2.30 21.76 -11.47
N GLU A 88 -1.06 22.24 -11.40
CA GLU A 88 -0.74 23.66 -11.60
C GLU A 88 -1.01 24.09 -13.05
N LYS A 89 -1.58 25.30 -13.22
CA LYS A 89 -1.80 25.87 -14.55
C LYS A 89 -0.48 26.40 -15.09
N GLY A 90 0.16 25.71 -16.03
CA GLY A 90 1.40 26.17 -16.65
C GLY A 90 2.16 25.06 -17.35
N ASN A 91 3.48 25.25 -17.49
CA ASN A 91 4.38 24.20 -17.94
C ASN A 91 4.76 23.32 -16.75
N ASN A 92 4.21 22.10 -16.69
CA ASN A 92 4.36 21.17 -15.55
C ASN A 92 5.81 20.83 -15.19
N LEU A 93 6.77 21.18 -16.06
CA LEU A 93 8.21 20.99 -15.86
C LEU A 93 8.88 22.11 -15.05
N GLU A 94 8.16 23.16 -14.64
CA GLU A 94 8.73 24.24 -13.82
C GLU A 94 8.72 23.93 -12.31
N HIS A 95 8.04 22.86 -11.90
CA HIS A 95 8.02 22.43 -10.50
C HIS A 95 9.42 21.92 -10.07
N PRO A 96 9.97 22.33 -8.91
CA PRO A 96 11.33 21.98 -8.49
C PRO A 96 11.63 20.48 -8.51
N ASP A 97 10.70 19.65 -8.02
CA ASP A 97 10.87 18.18 -7.99
C ASP A 97 10.91 17.60 -9.41
N MET A 98 10.15 18.18 -10.35
CA MET A 98 10.11 17.75 -11.75
C MET A 98 11.40 18.12 -12.47
N ILE A 99 11.91 19.33 -12.24
CA ILE A 99 13.22 19.79 -12.76
C ILE A 99 14.34 18.88 -12.26
N LEU A 100 14.34 18.59 -10.96
CA LEU A 100 15.37 17.76 -10.35
C LEU A 100 15.31 16.32 -10.86
N MET A 101 14.12 15.72 -10.94
CA MET A 101 13.93 14.39 -11.50
C MET A 101 14.42 14.30 -12.95
N HIS A 102 14.00 15.23 -13.82
CA HIS A 102 14.45 15.31 -15.21
C HIS A 102 15.98 15.38 -15.30
N THR A 103 16.59 16.29 -14.53
CA THR A 103 18.07 16.47 -14.49
C THR A 103 18.80 15.21 -14.03
N LEU A 104 18.27 14.50 -13.03
CA LEU A 104 18.87 13.26 -12.54
C LEU A 104 18.78 12.15 -13.58
N LEU A 105 17.63 11.99 -14.23
CA LEU A 105 17.43 10.98 -15.27
C LEU A 105 18.38 11.19 -16.45
N GLU A 106 18.60 12.44 -16.89
CA GLU A 106 19.61 12.75 -17.90
C GLU A 106 21.03 12.36 -17.45
N ARG A 107 21.41 12.74 -16.23
CA ARG A 107 22.73 12.40 -15.66
C ARG A 107 22.94 10.90 -15.53
N MET A 108 21.86 10.15 -15.35
CA MET A 108 21.88 8.69 -15.29
C MET A 108 21.84 8.02 -16.67
N GLY A 109 21.83 8.82 -17.75
CA GLY A 109 22.05 8.36 -19.12
C GLY A 109 20.81 8.29 -19.99
N MET A 110 19.66 8.84 -19.55
CA MET A 110 18.55 9.11 -20.46
C MET A 110 18.88 10.31 -21.36
N THR A 111 18.35 10.30 -22.59
CA THR A 111 18.38 11.51 -23.44
C THR A 111 17.44 12.58 -22.88
N PRO A 112 17.57 13.85 -23.31
CA PRO A 112 16.67 14.92 -22.88
C PRO A 112 15.19 14.60 -23.10
N ASP A 113 14.84 14.11 -24.29
CA ASP A 113 13.46 13.73 -24.62
C ASP A 113 12.96 12.57 -23.73
N GLN A 114 13.79 11.53 -23.54
CA GLN A 114 13.42 10.38 -22.68
C GLN A 114 13.21 10.78 -21.23
N SER A 115 14.09 11.63 -20.68
CA SER A 115 13.99 12.08 -19.30
C SER A 115 12.76 12.97 -19.10
N GLN A 116 12.47 13.86 -20.05
CA GLN A 116 11.26 14.68 -20.03
C GLN A 116 10.00 13.80 -20.09
N ASP A 117 9.94 12.86 -21.02
CA ASP A 117 8.81 11.93 -21.16
C ASP A 117 8.63 11.07 -19.90
N ALA A 118 9.73 10.58 -19.33
CA ALA A 118 9.72 9.81 -18.08
C ALA A 118 9.16 10.62 -16.92
N THR A 119 9.68 11.82 -16.69
CA THR A 119 9.22 12.71 -15.62
C THR A 119 7.73 13.02 -15.75
N LEU A 120 7.26 13.39 -16.95
CA LEU A 120 5.84 13.66 -17.20
C LEU A 120 4.97 12.40 -17.03
N THR A 121 5.42 11.25 -17.52
CA THR A 121 4.67 9.99 -17.42
C THR A 121 4.53 9.52 -15.97
N ILE A 122 5.60 9.62 -15.18
CA ILE A 122 5.57 9.29 -13.74
C ILE A 122 4.60 10.23 -13.01
N ALA A 123 4.67 11.53 -13.27
CA ALA A 123 3.78 12.50 -12.64
C ALA A 123 2.31 12.31 -13.05
N GLN A 124 2.04 11.92 -14.31
CA GLN A 124 0.71 11.53 -14.76
C GLN A 124 0.20 10.29 -14.03
N ALA A 125 1.03 9.26 -13.86
CA ALA A 125 0.66 8.07 -13.11
C ALA A 125 0.34 8.39 -11.63
N ALA A 126 1.16 9.23 -11.00
CA ALA A 126 0.93 9.73 -9.65
C ALA A 126 -0.41 10.49 -9.54
N ARG A 127 -0.70 11.37 -10.50
CA ARG A 127 -1.97 12.10 -10.57
C ARG A 127 -3.17 11.15 -10.69
N VAL A 128 -3.09 10.12 -11.53
CA VAL A 128 -4.18 9.12 -11.65
C VAL A 128 -4.40 8.40 -10.32
N LEU A 129 -3.33 8.00 -9.64
CA LEU A 129 -3.43 7.38 -8.31
C LEU A 129 -4.03 8.36 -7.28
N ALA A 130 -3.62 9.63 -7.29
CA ALA A 130 -4.16 10.65 -6.40
C ALA A 130 -5.67 10.86 -6.62
N GLU A 131 -6.10 11.06 -7.86
CA GLU A 131 -7.51 11.35 -8.21
C GLU A 131 -8.46 10.17 -7.98
N ARG A 132 -8.01 8.94 -8.28
CA ARG A 132 -8.90 7.76 -8.30
C ARG A 132 -8.76 6.86 -7.08
N HIS A 133 -7.60 6.91 -6.43
CA HIS A 133 -7.21 5.95 -5.41
C HIS A 133 -6.59 6.63 -4.18
N ASN A 134 -6.82 7.94 -3.99
CA ASN A 134 -6.30 8.74 -2.88
C ASN A 134 -4.79 8.60 -2.68
N GLY A 135 -4.06 8.41 -3.78
CA GLY A 135 -2.60 8.27 -3.79
C GLY A 135 -2.09 6.92 -3.28
N LYS A 136 -2.97 5.91 -3.18
CA LYS A 136 -2.63 4.59 -2.63
C LYS A 136 -2.71 3.52 -3.72
N VAL A 137 -1.55 3.01 -4.15
CA VAL A 137 -1.45 2.00 -5.23
C VAL A 137 -2.21 0.71 -4.89
N GLN A 138 -2.17 0.31 -3.63
CA GLN A 138 -2.87 -0.86 -3.14
C GLN A 138 -4.38 -0.76 -3.27
N ARG A 139 -4.99 0.43 -3.22
CA ARG A 139 -6.44 0.59 -3.44
C ARG A 139 -6.82 0.27 -4.88
N CYS A 140 -5.98 0.66 -5.84
CA CYS A 140 -6.15 0.28 -7.24
C CYS A 140 -6.05 -1.24 -7.41
N LEU A 141 -4.98 -1.85 -6.91
CA LEU A 141 -4.73 -3.28 -7.05
C LEU A 141 -5.80 -4.12 -6.34
N ARG A 142 -6.20 -3.73 -5.13
CA ARG A 142 -7.24 -4.39 -4.32
C ARG A 142 -8.57 -4.44 -5.05
N GLN A 143 -8.97 -3.37 -5.72
CA GLN A 143 -10.22 -3.33 -6.49
C GLN A 143 -10.23 -4.42 -7.58
N TYR A 144 -9.12 -4.61 -8.29
CA TYR A 144 -9.01 -5.67 -9.31
C TYR A 144 -8.83 -7.06 -8.70
N GLY A 145 -8.04 -7.19 -7.63
CA GLY A 145 -7.91 -8.44 -6.89
C GLY A 145 -9.26 -8.94 -6.37
N GLN A 146 -10.11 -8.05 -5.90
CA GLN A 146 -11.46 -8.38 -5.43
C GLN A 146 -12.37 -8.87 -6.56
N GLN A 147 -12.26 -8.27 -7.75
CA GLN A 147 -13.00 -8.74 -8.94
C GLN A 147 -12.54 -10.13 -9.37
N ILE A 148 -11.23 -10.38 -9.38
CA ILE A 148 -10.66 -11.70 -9.69
C ILE A 148 -11.15 -12.72 -8.66
N LEU A 149 -11.12 -12.40 -7.36
CA LEU A 149 -11.59 -13.30 -6.31
C LEU A 149 -13.08 -13.64 -6.46
N ASN A 150 -13.92 -12.66 -6.79
CA ASN A 150 -15.34 -12.89 -7.04
C ASN A 150 -15.54 -13.84 -8.22
N HIS A 151 -14.85 -13.58 -9.33
CA HIS A 151 -14.92 -14.44 -10.50
C HIS A 151 -14.44 -15.87 -10.19
N LEU A 152 -13.31 -16.03 -9.50
CA LEU A 152 -12.80 -17.34 -9.09
C LEU A 152 -13.79 -18.07 -8.17
N SER A 153 -14.43 -17.37 -7.23
CA SER A 153 -15.43 -17.95 -6.31
C SER A 153 -16.67 -18.47 -7.04
N GLU A 154 -17.00 -17.91 -8.21
CA GLU A 154 -18.10 -18.40 -9.06
C GLU A 154 -17.68 -19.60 -9.93
N GLN A 155 -16.40 -19.68 -10.31
CA GLN A 155 -15.88 -20.75 -11.18
C GLN A 155 -15.47 -22.00 -10.39
N PHE A 156 -14.96 -21.84 -9.17
CA PHE A 156 -14.49 -22.94 -8.34
C PHE A 156 -15.54 -23.29 -7.28
N SER A 157 -16.12 -24.48 -7.39
CA SER A 157 -16.96 -25.08 -6.35
C SER A 157 -16.28 -26.33 -5.80
N PHE A 158 -16.27 -26.48 -4.48
CA PHE A 158 -15.64 -27.60 -3.80
C PHE A 158 -16.64 -28.31 -2.91
N ASP A 159 -16.99 -29.55 -3.24
CA ASP A 159 -18.03 -30.31 -2.51
C ASP A 159 -17.70 -30.56 -1.03
N ARG A 160 -16.43 -30.47 -0.66
CA ARG A 160 -15.93 -30.79 0.70
C ARG A 160 -15.60 -29.56 1.54
N ILE A 161 -15.67 -28.36 0.97
CA ILE A 161 -15.25 -27.12 1.65
C ILE A 161 -16.42 -26.12 1.56
N PRO A 162 -16.91 -25.58 2.68
CA PRO A 162 -17.90 -24.51 2.68
C PRO A 162 -17.48 -23.32 1.81
N SER A 163 -18.43 -22.62 1.20
CA SER A 163 -18.16 -21.57 0.22
C SER A 163 -17.33 -20.40 0.75
N ASP A 164 -17.51 -20.05 2.03
CA ASP A 164 -16.73 -19.03 2.74
C ASP A 164 -15.25 -19.45 2.89
N GLN A 165 -15.01 -20.70 3.27
CA GLN A 165 -13.67 -21.27 3.40
C GLN A 165 -12.98 -21.44 2.04
N ALA A 166 -13.74 -21.83 1.01
CA ALA A 166 -13.24 -21.90 -0.36
C ALA A 166 -12.81 -20.52 -0.87
N ARG A 167 -13.62 -19.49 -0.62
CA ARG A 167 -13.29 -18.10 -0.97
C ARG A 167 -12.04 -17.62 -0.24
N LEU A 168 -11.91 -17.92 1.05
CA LEU A 168 -10.72 -17.57 1.84
C LEU A 168 -9.46 -18.24 1.27
N ALA A 169 -9.54 -19.54 0.95
CA ALA A 169 -8.44 -20.27 0.32
C ALA A 169 -8.03 -19.69 -1.05
N LEU A 170 -9.01 -19.27 -1.87
CA LEU A 170 -8.74 -18.58 -3.14
C LEU A 170 -8.09 -17.21 -2.93
N ALA A 171 -8.49 -16.47 -1.90
CA ALA A 171 -7.89 -15.18 -1.55
C ALA A 171 -6.43 -15.35 -1.11
N HIS A 172 -6.15 -16.32 -0.22
CA HIS A 172 -4.79 -16.75 0.13
C HIS A 172 -3.96 -17.11 -1.09
N TRP A 173 -4.53 -17.89 -2.01
CA TRP A 173 -3.83 -18.27 -3.23
C TRP A 173 -3.47 -17.07 -4.11
N LEU A 174 -4.35 -16.07 -4.23
CA LEU A 174 -4.07 -14.82 -4.94
C LEU A 174 -2.99 -13.99 -4.25
N GLN A 175 -3.03 -13.84 -2.93
CA GLN A 175 -1.98 -13.17 -2.17
C GLN A 175 -0.62 -13.86 -2.37
N ASN A 176 -0.57 -15.19 -2.35
CA ASN A 176 0.70 -15.91 -2.47
C ASN A 176 1.24 -15.97 -3.91
N THR A 177 0.36 -16.12 -4.91
CA THR A 177 0.78 -16.31 -6.30
C THR A 177 1.03 -14.99 -7.02
N THR A 178 0.29 -13.95 -6.67
CA THR A 178 0.29 -12.66 -7.39
C THR A 178 0.57 -11.46 -6.50
N ASN A 179 0.79 -11.69 -5.20
CA ASN A 179 0.96 -10.64 -4.19
C ASN A 179 -0.18 -9.62 -4.24
N MET A 180 -1.42 -10.05 -4.49
CA MET A 180 -2.55 -9.11 -4.51
C MET A 180 -2.86 -8.59 -3.11
N PRO A 181 -2.99 -7.26 -2.90
CA PRO A 181 -3.30 -6.68 -1.58
C PRO A 181 -4.81 -6.74 -1.30
N ILE A 182 -5.35 -7.96 -1.27
CA ILE A 182 -6.74 -8.25 -0.93
C ILE A 182 -6.87 -8.59 0.54
N GLU A 183 -7.99 -8.23 1.13
CA GLU A 183 -8.33 -8.51 2.51
C GLU A 183 -8.65 -10.00 2.70
N LEU A 184 -8.06 -10.62 3.73
CA LEU A 184 -8.51 -11.91 4.22
C LEU A 184 -9.44 -11.68 5.39
N ALA A 185 -10.71 -12.05 5.23
CA ALA A 185 -11.67 -12.05 6.32
C ALA A 185 -11.45 -13.25 7.25
N GLU A 186 -10.21 -13.44 7.73
CA GLU A 186 -9.83 -14.51 8.65
C GLU A 186 -10.59 -14.38 9.97
N PRO A 187 -11.03 -15.49 10.58
CA PRO A 187 -11.70 -15.46 11.88
C PRO A 187 -10.92 -14.68 12.95
N ASP A 188 -9.60 -14.85 12.98
CA ASP A 188 -8.72 -14.18 13.95
C ASP A 188 -8.65 -12.66 13.72
N VAL A 189 -8.65 -12.22 12.46
CA VAL A 189 -8.66 -10.80 12.09
C VAL A 189 -10.01 -10.17 12.41
N ILE A 190 -11.11 -10.90 12.14
CA ILE A 190 -12.46 -10.47 12.51
C ILE A 190 -12.57 -10.34 14.04
N GLU A 191 -12.09 -11.33 14.78
CA GLU A 191 -12.09 -11.31 16.24
C GLU A 191 -11.24 -10.15 16.78
N PHE A 192 -10.06 -9.90 16.21
CA PHE A 192 -9.24 -8.76 16.56
C PHE A 192 -10.00 -7.44 16.35
N CYS A 193 -10.63 -7.26 15.19
CA CYS A 193 -11.41 -6.07 14.86
C CYS A 193 -12.56 -5.86 15.86
N GLN A 194 -13.30 -6.93 16.19
CA GLN A 194 -14.40 -6.90 17.16
C GLN A 194 -13.91 -6.47 18.55
N ARG A 195 -12.78 -7.00 19.02
CA ARG A 195 -12.20 -6.64 20.31
C ARG A 195 -11.65 -5.21 20.34
N ALA A 196 -11.04 -4.77 19.24
CA ALA A 196 -10.58 -3.39 19.08
C ALA A 196 -11.74 -2.40 18.85
N GLY A 197 -12.95 -2.90 18.60
CA GLY A 197 -14.15 -2.09 18.37
C GLY A 197 -14.09 -1.28 17.08
N ILE A 198 -13.42 -1.82 16.05
CA ILE A 198 -13.34 -1.29 14.68
C ILE A 198 -13.88 -2.31 13.67
N THR A 199 -14.25 -1.87 12.48
CA THR A 199 -14.63 -2.76 11.38
C THR A 199 -13.40 -3.26 10.62
N LEU A 200 -13.58 -4.30 9.82
CA LEU A 200 -12.54 -4.81 8.92
C LEU A 200 -12.15 -3.77 7.86
N GLU A 201 -13.13 -3.00 7.37
CA GLU A 201 -12.88 -1.86 6.47
C GLU A 201 -12.01 -0.78 7.13
N GLU A 202 -12.31 -0.42 8.38
CA GLU A 202 -11.51 0.55 9.16
C GLU A 202 -10.09 0.03 9.42
N MET A 203 -9.93 -1.27 9.64
CA MET A 203 -8.63 -1.92 9.75
C MET A 203 -7.84 -1.81 8.44
N THR A 204 -8.47 -2.14 7.32
CA THR A 204 -7.88 -1.98 5.98
C THR A 204 -7.49 -0.53 5.69
N GLU A 205 -8.29 0.44 6.13
CA GLU A 205 -7.93 1.87 6.05
C GLU A 205 -6.70 2.21 6.91
N VAL A 206 -6.61 1.68 8.14
CA VAL A 206 -5.43 1.89 9.00
C VAL A 206 -4.18 1.32 8.32
N ALA A 207 -4.27 0.11 7.73
CA ALA A 207 -3.17 -0.49 6.99
C ALA A 207 -2.75 0.38 5.79
N ASP A 208 -3.71 0.92 5.04
CA ASP A 208 -3.44 1.86 3.95
C ASP A 208 -2.72 3.14 4.42
N GLU A 209 -3.12 3.67 5.58
CA GLU A 209 -2.53 4.88 6.18
C GLU A 209 -1.06 4.67 6.58
N ILE A 210 -0.73 3.51 7.17
CA ILE A 210 0.65 3.16 7.57
C ILE A 210 1.45 2.48 6.46
N ASP A 211 0.89 2.38 5.26
CA ASP A 211 1.51 1.79 4.08
C ASP A 211 1.87 0.30 4.23
N LEU A 212 1.08 -0.44 5.01
CA LEU A 212 1.29 -1.86 5.29
C LEU A 212 0.55 -2.75 4.27
N ASN A 213 1.21 -3.80 3.81
CA ASN A 213 0.59 -4.83 2.98
C ASN A 213 -0.44 -5.65 3.79
N LEU A 214 -1.63 -5.88 3.22
CA LEU A 214 -2.69 -6.64 3.90
C LEU A 214 -2.31 -8.10 4.19
N ALA A 215 -1.62 -8.78 3.29
CA ALA A 215 -1.15 -10.15 3.55
C ALA A 215 -0.18 -10.22 4.74
N LEU A 216 0.53 -9.12 5.00
CA LEU A 216 1.42 -8.98 6.15
C LEU A 216 0.64 -8.60 7.42
N LEU A 217 -0.40 -7.78 7.30
CA LEU A 217 -1.30 -7.44 8.40
C LEU A 217 -1.93 -8.71 9.01
N ASP A 218 -2.44 -9.60 8.15
CA ASP A 218 -3.09 -10.84 8.56
C ASP A 218 -2.13 -11.69 9.42
N ASP A 219 -0.91 -11.89 8.94
CA ASP A 219 0.12 -12.62 9.68
C ASP A 219 0.58 -11.89 10.94
N ILE A 220 0.66 -10.55 10.95
CA ILE A 220 0.97 -9.78 12.16
C ILE A 220 -0.09 -10.03 13.23
N ILE A 221 -1.36 -10.02 12.87
CA ILE A 221 -2.47 -10.25 13.80
C ILE A 221 -2.42 -11.69 14.32
N VAL A 222 -2.34 -12.69 13.46
CA VAL A 222 -2.28 -14.11 13.86
C VAL A 222 -1.06 -14.38 14.75
N ASN A 223 0.13 -13.90 14.38
CA ASN A 223 1.33 -14.10 15.19
C ASN A 223 1.29 -13.34 16.52
N SER A 224 0.67 -12.16 16.57
CA SER A 224 0.56 -11.39 17.82
C SER A 224 -0.35 -12.08 18.84
N LEU A 225 -1.47 -12.65 18.40
CA LEU A 225 -2.38 -13.41 19.25
C LEU A 225 -1.68 -14.62 19.88
N VAL A 226 -0.79 -15.28 19.12
CA VAL A 226 0.00 -16.42 19.58
C VAL A 226 1.16 -16.00 20.50
N SER A 227 1.86 -14.91 20.17
CA SER A 227 3.15 -14.55 20.79
C SER A 227 3.03 -13.69 22.04
N PHE A 228 2.01 -12.84 22.13
CA PHE A 228 1.89 -11.84 23.20
C PHE A 228 0.64 -12.03 24.07
N GLY A 229 -0.34 -12.82 23.60
CA GLY A 229 -1.71 -12.70 24.10
C GLY A 229 -2.30 -11.34 23.70
N PHE A 230 -3.63 -11.24 23.65
CA PHE A 230 -4.26 -9.99 23.25
C PHE A 230 -4.02 -8.89 24.30
N GLU A 231 -3.27 -7.84 23.94
CA GLU A 231 -3.28 -6.59 24.68
C GLU A 231 -4.40 -5.71 24.12
N GLU A 232 -5.42 -5.40 24.93
CA GLU A 232 -6.40 -4.38 24.57
C GLU A 232 -5.67 -3.07 24.21
N PRO A 233 -5.98 -2.44 23.07
CA PRO A 233 -5.45 -1.13 22.75
C PRO A 233 -5.73 -0.19 23.93
N LYS A 234 -4.68 0.29 24.59
CA LYS A 234 -4.83 1.07 25.83
C LYS A 234 -5.56 2.38 25.51
N ASP A 235 -6.81 2.48 25.97
CA ASP A 235 -7.59 3.71 25.95
C ASP A 235 -6.89 4.79 26.79
N GLU A 236 -6.12 5.69 26.16
CA GLU A 236 -5.50 6.85 26.83
C GLU A 236 -6.55 7.79 27.47
N TRP A 237 -7.82 7.69 27.08
CA TRP A 237 -8.94 8.50 27.57
C TRP A 237 -9.35 8.16 29.00
N ARG A 238 -9.16 6.91 29.46
CA ARG A 238 -9.48 6.52 30.84
C ARG A 238 -8.59 7.21 31.88
N ARG A 239 -7.49 7.84 31.47
CA ARG A 239 -6.58 8.60 32.35
C ARG A 239 -6.89 10.10 32.45
N LYS A 240 -7.79 10.65 31.64
CA LYS A 240 -8.17 12.08 31.69
C LYS A 240 -9.46 12.35 32.47
N GLY A 241 -9.98 11.35 33.18
CA GLY A 241 -11.23 11.43 33.95
C GLY A 241 -11.10 11.09 35.44
N MET A 242 -9.93 11.31 36.03
CA MET A 242 -9.72 11.33 37.49
C MET A 242 -8.96 12.60 37.89
#